data_AF-A0A3P6N572-F1
#
_entry.id   AF-A0A3P6N572-F1
#
_cell.length_a   1.000
_cell.length_b   1.000
_cell.length_c   1.000
_cell.angle_alpha   90.00
_cell.angle_beta   90.00
_cell.angle_gamma   90.00
#
_symmetry.space_group_name_H-M   'P 1'
#
loop_
_entity.id
_entity.type
_entity.pdbx_description
1 polymer ?
#
loop_
_entity_poly.entity_id
_entity_poly.type
_entity_poly.pdbx_seq_one_letter_code
_entity_poly.pdbx_strand_id
1 'polypeptide(L)'
;MSILESHKRCHTGEKPFSCHFCDKKFAQKATLQVHERTHTGERPYKCKYCEKTFAQYGTKTVHEKSAHLGEIKECPAAGQKKNVSSPFVNEVDIKSTISNDHLGIRNYKCPKCSKLLSSPSALYTHKKTHGEKTFTCEFCPKTFTLKNYLKLHVKQVHEQNERKHICQYCNKTFAYAGSLQVHVRTHTGERPYTCRYCPKAFASQGNLQSHERTHTGERPYSCSHCGRSFIQKSQLTAHEATHQYQPGVSAPEVAKEVVFNPF
;
A
#
# COMPACT_ATOMS: atom_id res chain seq x y z
N MET A 1 -10.92 29.79 23.79
CA MET A 1 -11.45 28.83 22.79
C MET A 1 -11.40 27.44 23.40
N SER A 2 -12.54 26.83 23.73
CA SER A 2 -12.57 25.55 24.44
C SER A 2 -12.23 24.38 23.50
N ILE A 3 -11.62 23.33 24.05
CA ILE A 3 -11.30 22.08 23.33
C ILE A 3 -12.56 21.51 22.66
N LEU A 4 -13.69 21.59 23.35
CA LEU A 4 -15.00 21.14 22.86
C LEU A 4 -15.44 21.90 21.60
N GLU A 5 -15.25 23.22 21.56
CA GLU A 5 -15.61 24.04 20.40
C GLU A 5 -14.73 23.72 19.18
N SER A 6 -13.43 23.47 19.41
CA SER A 6 -12.52 23.03 18.34
C SER A 6 -12.81 21.62 17.84
N HIS A 7 -13.35 20.73 18.69
CA HIS A 7 -13.75 19.38 18.33
C HIS A 7 -15.04 19.38 17.51
N LYS A 8 -16.02 20.22 17.84
CA LYS A 8 -17.28 20.36 17.09
C LYS A 8 -17.05 20.68 15.60
N ARG A 9 -15.99 21.43 15.27
CA ARG A 9 -15.58 21.73 13.89
C ARG A 9 -15.22 20.51 13.05
N CYS A 10 -14.86 19.39 13.68
CA CYS A 10 -14.66 18.12 12.98
C CYS A 10 -15.97 17.50 12.47
N HIS A 11 -17.09 17.80 13.13
CA HIS A 11 -18.42 17.32 12.75
C HIS A 11 -19.11 18.28 11.78
N THR A 12 -18.97 19.59 12.00
CA THR A 12 -19.61 20.62 11.16
C THR A 12 -18.85 20.94 9.87
N GLY A 13 -17.58 20.51 9.75
CA GLY A 13 -16.74 20.76 8.58
C GLY A 13 -16.22 22.20 8.47
N GLU A 14 -16.48 23.03 9.48
CA GLU A 14 -16.05 24.42 9.55
C GLU A 14 -14.51 24.53 9.59
N LYS A 15 -13.94 25.35 8.69
CA LYS A 15 -12.48 25.53 8.55
C LYS A 15 -12.11 27.02 8.58
N PRO A 16 -12.09 27.64 9.76
CA PRO A 16 -11.91 29.09 9.87
C PRO A 16 -10.50 29.57 9.56
N PHE A 17 -9.51 28.68 9.56
CA PHE A 17 -8.10 29.06 9.45
C PHE A 17 -7.58 28.78 8.04
N SER A 18 -7.30 29.82 7.26
CA SER A 18 -6.73 29.71 5.91
C SER A 18 -5.22 29.85 5.93
N CYS A 19 -4.55 29.09 5.08
CA CYS A 19 -3.13 29.27 4.80
C CYS A 19 -2.91 30.54 3.98
N HIS A 20 -1.88 31.30 4.31
CA HIS A 20 -1.52 32.51 3.56
C HIS A 20 -0.74 32.19 2.27
N PHE A 21 -0.07 31.03 2.23
CA PHE A 21 0.74 30.61 1.08
C PHE A 21 -0.03 29.79 0.04
N CYS A 22 -1.23 29.29 0.37
CA CYS A 22 -2.07 28.53 -0.56
C CYS A 22 -3.54 28.48 -0.11
N ASP A 23 -4.43 28.01 -0.98
CA ASP A 23 -5.88 28.01 -0.74
C ASP A 23 -6.38 26.98 0.30
N LYS A 24 -5.48 26.33 1.05
CA LYS A 24 -5.86 25.30 2.03
C LYS A 24 -6.43 25.93 3.30
N LYS A 25 -7.58 25.41 3.74
CA LYS A 25 -8.24 25.79 4.99
C LYS A 25 -8.24 24.66 6.01
N PHE A 26 -8.16 25.01 7.29
CA PHE A 26 -7.98 24.12 8.42
C PHE A 26 -8.99 24.43 9.53
N ALA A 27 -9.41 23.38 10.25
CA ALA A 27 -10.34 23.50 11.38
C ALA A 27 -9.66 24.04 12.65
N GLN A 28 -8.35 23.87 12.78
CA GLN A 28 -7.55 24.26 13.95
C GLN A 28 -6.30 25.04 13.55
N LYS A 29 -5.96 26.06 14.34
CA LYS A 29 -4.78 26.91 14.14
C LYS A 29 -3.47 26.13 14.24
N ALA A 30 -3.36 25.17 15.17
CA ALA A 30 -2.17 24.32 15.31
C ALA A 30 -1.89 23.50 14.04
N THR A 31 -2.93 22.97 13.40
CA THR A 31 -2.81 22.22 12.13
C THR A 31 -2.39 23.12 10.98
N LEU A 32 -2.91 24.36 10.93
CA LEU A 32 -2.47 25.36 9.97
C LEU A 32 -0.98 25.70 10.16
N GLN A 33 -0.54 25.98 11.39
CA GLN A 33 0.87 26.29 11.68
C GLN A 33 1.81 25.16 11.25
N VAL A 34 1.44 23.91 11.51
CA VAL A 34 2.22 22.75 11.06
C VAL A 34 2.23 22.62 9.53
N HIS A 35 1.13 22.99 8.86
CA HIS A 35 1.07 23.03 7.40
C HIS A 35 1.95 24.16 6.83
N GLU A 36 2.01 25.33 7.45
CA GLU A 36 2.83 26.46 7.00
C GLU A 36 4.33 26.10 6.95
N ARG A 37 4.79 25.18 7.81
CA ARG A 37 6.15 24.61 7.76
C ARG A 37 6.48 23.91 6.44
N THR A 38 5.47 23.49 5.67
CA THR A 38 5.69 22.90 4.34
C THR A 38 6.06 23.95 3.28
N HIS A 39 5.74 25.22 3.54
CA HIS A 39 6.10 26.34 2.67
C HIS A 39 7.41 26.99 3.14
N THR A 40 7.58 27.15 4.46
CA THR A 40 8.79 27.78 5.03
C THR A 40 9.98 26.84 5.16
N GLY A 41 9.75 25.52 5.06
CA GLY A 41 10.80 24.51 5.25
C GLY A 41 11.27 24.34 6.70
N GLU A 42 10.58 24.96 7.66
CA GLU A 42 10.96 24.92 9.07
C GLU A 42 10.89 23.49 9.64
N ARG A 43 11.99 23.02 10.25
CA ARG A 43 12.11 21.67 10.83
C ARG A 43 12.59 21.74 12.29
N PRO A 44 11.73 22.15 13.23
CA PRO A 44 12.14 22.45 14.61
C PRO A 44 12.60 21.20 15.40
N TYR A 45 12.12 20.02 15.02
CA TYR A 45 12.32 18.82 15.82
C TYR A 45 13.54 18.04 15.34
N LYS A 46 14.64 18.17 16.08
CA LYS A 46 15.88 17.42 15.81
C LYS A 46 15.83 16.02 16.42
N CYS A 47 16.30 15.02 15.68
CA CYS A 47 16.55 13.68 16.20
C CYS A 47 17.63 13.76 17.29
N LYS A 48 17.48 12.99 18.37
CA LYS A 48 18.48 12.95 19.46
C LYS A 48 19.69 12.07 19.15
N TYR A 49 19.58 11.21 18.13
CA TYR A 49 20.59 10.21 17.78
C TYR A 49 21.27 10.46 16.43
N CYS A 50 20.78 11.42 15.64
CA CYS A 50 21.41 11.85 14.40
C CYS A 50 21.02 13.29 14.05
N GLU A 51 21.61 13.82 12.98
CA GLU A 51 21.41 15.21 12.55
C GLU A 51 20.07 15.46 11.82
N LYS A 52 19.24 14.43 11.66
CA LYS A 52 17.96 14.58 10.93
C LYS A 52 17.00 15.47 11.71
N THR A 53 16.41 16.42 10.99
CA THR A 53 15.40 17.35 11.52
C THR A 53 14.03 17.06 10.92
N PHE A 54 12.95 17.40 11.62
CA PHE A 54 11.57 17.09 11.25
C PHE A 54 10.65 18.28 11.49
N ALA A 55 9.64 18.43 10.62
CA ALA A 55 8.62 19.46 10.74
C ALA A 55 7.60 19.19 11.88
N GLN A 56 7.50 17.93 12.32
CA GLN A 56 6.57 17.49 13.36
C GLN A 56 7.24 16.58 14.40
N TYR A 57 6.76 16.65 15.64
CA TYR A 57 7.25 15.81 16.74
C TYR A 57 6.97 14.31 16.53
N GLY A 58 5.77 13.98 16.03
CA GLY A 58 5.37 12.59 15.80
C GLY A 58 6.26 11.88 14.76
N THR A 59 6.61 12.57 13.67
CA THR A 59 7.47 12.01 12.62
C THR A 59 8.91 11.81 13.10
N LYS A 60 9.45 12.75 13.88
CA LYS A 60 10.72 12.58 14.61
C LYS A 60 10.67 11.33 15.50
N THR A 61 9.62 11.18 16.31
CA THR A 61 9.49 10.07 17.26
C THR A 61 9.44 8.71 16.56
N VAL A 62 8.71 8.62 15.44
CA VAL A 62 8.69 7.40 14.63
C VAL A 62 10.07 7.10 14.06
N HIS A 63 10.77 8.12 13.54
CA HIS A 63 12.14 7.97 13.05
C HIS A 63 13.12 7.50 14.14
N GLU A 64 13.08 8.08 15.34
CA GLU A 64 13.94 7.66 16.45
C GLU A 64 13.71 6.19 16.83
N LYS A 65 12.44 5.78 16.88
CA LYS A 65 12.07 4.40 17.21
C LYS A 65 12.49 3.41 16.14
N SER A 66 12.29 3.74 14.86
CA SER A 66 12.58 2.81 13.77
C SER A 66 14.03 2.79 13.32
N ALA A 67 14.75 3.92 13.42
CA ALA A 67 16.10 4.06 12.89
C ALA A 67 17.22 3.93 13.93
N HIS A 68 16.92 4.13 15.22
CA HIS A 68 17.95 4.18 16.26
C HIS A 68 17.69 3.25 17.45
N LEU A 69 16.43 3.03 17.82
CA LEU A 69 16.05 2.23 18.99
C LEU A 69 15.59 0.82 18.62
N GLY A 70 16.16 0.23 17.55
CA GLY A 70 15.83 -1.11 17.09
C GLY A 70 15.73 -2.10 18.25
N GLU A 71 14.55 -2.71 18.39
CA GLU A 71 14.16 -3.80 19.30
C GLU A 71 14.79 -3.79 20.71
N ILE A 72 13.98 -3.46 21.72
CA ILE A 72 14.25 -3.91 23.09
C ILE A 72 14.17 -5.45 23.04
N LYS A 73 15.34 -6.11 23.12
CA LYS A 73 15.45 -7.54 23.44
C LYS A 73 14.67 -7.80 24.74
N GLU A 74 13.83 -8.83 24.73
CA GLU A 74 13.02 -9.25 25.87
C GLU A 74 13.86 -9.41 27.14
N CYS A 75 13.29 -8.99 28.28
CA CYS A 75 13.84 -9.28 29.59
C CYS A 75 13.06 -10.46 30.22
N PRO A 76 13.72 -11.54 30.67
CA PRO A 76 13.07 -12.71 31.21
C PRO A 76 12.82 -12.52 32.71
N ALA A 77 11.64 -12.02 33.10
CA ALA A 77 11.09 -12.25 34.44
C ALA A 77 9.65 -11.72 34.56
N ALA A 78 8.81 -12.56 35.15
CA ALA A 78 7.42 -12.30 35.47
C ALA A 78 7.21 -11.08 36.38
N GLY A 79 6.02 -10.47 36.24
CA GLY A 79 5.29 -9.87 37.34
C GLY A 79 5.70 -8.45 37.75
N GLN A 80 4.98 -7.45 37.25
CA GLN A 80 4.24 -6.47 38.07
C GLN A 80 3.56 -5.45 37.16
N LYS A 81 2.23 -5.45 37.19
CA LYS A 81 1.40 -4.37 36.66
C LYS A 81 1.72 -3.11 37.49
N LYS A 82 2.24 -2.06 36.86
CA LYS A 82 2.13 -0.70 37.40
C LYS A 82 1.35 0.17 36.43
N ASN A 83 0.17 0.50 36.93
CA ASN A 83 -0.79 1.46 36.41
C ASN A 83 -0.11 2.83 36.41
N VAL A 84 0.00 3.46 35.25
CA VAL A 84 0.22 4.92 35.17
C VAL A 84 -0.97 5.47 34.40
N SER A 85 -1.92 5.96 35.18
CA SER A 85 -3.07 6.73 34.75
C SER A 85 -2.60 8.00 34.02
N SER A 86 -3.10 8.21 32.81
CA SER A 86 -3.20 9.53 32.19
C SER A 86 -4.63 9.72 31.68
N PRO A 87 -5.29 10.83 32.02
CA PRO A 87 -6.74 10.91 32.04
C PRO A 87 -7.34 11.35 30.70
N PHE A 88 -8.62 11.00 30.53
CA PHE A 88 -9.53 11.44 29.48
C PHE A 88 -9.41 10.76 28.10
N VAL A 89 -10.01 9.57 27.99
CA VAL A 89 -10.73 9.19 26.76
C VAL A 89 -12.21 9.07 27.11
N ASN A 90 -13.00 10.03 26.60
CA ASN A 90 -14.46 9.94 26.65
C ASN A 90 -14.92 8.81 25.73
N GLU A 91 -15.77 7.97 26.29
CA GLU A 91 -16.46 6.86 25.65
C GLU A 91 -17.22 7.31 24.40
N VAL A 92 -16.89 6.72 23.27
CA VAL A 92 -17.85 6.44 22.20
C VAL A 92 -17.58 5.02 21.77
N ASP A 93 -18.55 4.14 21.98
CA ASP A 93 -18.49 2.70 21.74
C ASP A 93 -17.82 2.32 20.41
N ILE A 94 -16.53 1.98 20.48
CA ILE A 94 -15.87 1.15 19.48
C ILE A 94 -15.31 -0.07 20.23
N LYS A 95 -16.21 -1.01 20.55
CA LYS A 95 -15.81 -2.41 20.78
C LYS A 95 -15.30 -3.01 19.46
N SER A 96 -14.16 -2.54 18.95
CA SER A 96 -13.37 -3.28 17.96
C SER A 96 -12.31 -4.03 18.72
N THR A 97 -12.46 -5.35 18.82
CA THR A 97 -11.51 -6.26 19.45
C THR A 97 -10.12 -6.02 18.87
N ILE A 98 -9.24 -5.40 19.66
CA ILE A 98 -7.83 -5.20 19.34
C ILE A 98 -7.18 -6.58 19.49
N SER A 99 -6.54 -7.11 18.44
CA SER A 99 -5.68 -8.28 18.58
C SER A 99 -4.27 -7.92 18.15
N ASN A 100 -3.33 -8.15 19.05
CA ASN A 100 -1.90 -8.05 18.74
C ASN A 100 -1.49 -9.38 18.10
N ASP A 101 -0.79 -9.33 16.96
CA ASP A 101 -0.10 -10.50 16.41
C ASP A 101 1.23 -10.72 17.15
N HIS A 102 1.86 -11.90 16.95
CA HIS A 102 3.18 -12.23 17.52
C HIS A 102 4.31 -11.28 17.06
N LEU A 103 4.03 -10.34 16.15
CA LEU A 103 4.96 -9.32 15.65
C LEU A 103 4.73 -7.95 16.33
N GLY A 104 3.81 -7.85 17.30
CA GLY A 104 3.54 -6.63 18.05
C GLY A 104 2.87 -5.52 17.23
N ILE A 105 2.36 -5.82 16.03
CA ILE A 105 1.70 -4.84 15.16
C ILE A 105 0.25 -4.69 15.63
N ARG A 106 -0.15 -3.45 15.95
CA ARG A 106 -1.54 -3.12 16.31
C ARG A 106 -2.43 -3.35 15.11
N ASN A 107 -3.13 -4.48 15.11
CA ASN A 107 -4.06 -4.84 14.06
C ASN A 107 -5.51 -4.65 14.52
N TYR A 108 -6.31 -4.07 13.63
CA TYR A 108 -7.71 -3.76 13.82
C TYR A 108 -8.54 -4.86 13.18
N LYS A 109 -9.18 -5.68 14.00
CA LYS A 109 -9.99 -6.81 13.54
C LYS A 109 -11.34 -6.32 13.01
N CYS A 110 -11.70 -6.74 11.80
CA CYS A 110 -13.04 -6.52 11.28
C CYS A 110 -14.06 -7.41 12.00
N PRO A 111 -15.13 -6.86 12.59
CA PRO A 111 -16.12 -7.66 13.31
C PRO A 111 -16.96 -8.57 12.41
N LYS A 112 -17.03 -8.30 11.08
CA LYS A 112 -17.84 -9.09 10.14
C LYS A 112 -17.09 -10.24 9.49
N CYS A 113 -15.84 -10.03 9.08
CA CYS A 113 -15.06 -11.08 8.39
C CYS A 113 -13.75 -11.44 9.11
N SER A 114 -13.54 -10.95 10.33
CA SER A 114 -12.34 -11.18 11.14
C SER A 114 -11.00 -10.77 10.50
N LYS A 115 -11.02 -10.06 9.36
CA LYS A 115 -9.80 -9.57 8.69
C LYS A 115 -9.05 -8.59 9.57
N LEU A 116 -7.74 -8.81 9.70
CA LEU A 116 -6.82 -7.93 10.42
C LEU A 116 -6.34 -6.81 9.50
N LEU A 117 -6.40 -5.57 10.00
CA LEU A 117 -6.04 -4.37 9.23
C LEU A 117 -5.05 -3.53 10.01
N SER A 118 -4.11 -2.93 9.29
CA SER A 118 -2.95 -2.24 9.89
C SER A 118 -3.26 -0.87 10.49
N SER A 119 -4.47 -0.33 10.31
CA SER A 119 -4.86 0.98 10.87
C SER A 119 -6.38 1.12 11.09
N PRO A 120 -6.82 2.04 11.97
CA PRO A 120 -8.25 2.33 12.13
C PRO A 120 -8.89 2.84 10.83
N SER A 121 -8.16 3.63 10.05
CA SER A 121 -8.62 4.15 8.75
C SER A 121 -8.82 3.03 7.73
N ALA A 122 -7.91 2.06 7.69
CA ALA A 122 -8.06 0.86 6.86
C ALA A 122 -9.29 0.04 7.28
N LEU A 123 -9.51 -0.14 8.59
CA LEU A 123 -10.71 -0.78 9.13
C LEU A 123 -11.99 -0.03 8.78
N TYR A 124 -11.99 1.30 8.86
CA TYR A 124 -13.15 2.11 8.47
C TYR A 124 -13.49 1.96 6.98
N THR A 125 -12.48 2.05 6.09
CA THR A 125 -12.71 1.82 4.65
C THR A 125 -13.12 0.39 4.33
N HIS A 126 -12.60 -0.58 5.08
CA HIS A 126 -12.95 -1.99 4.92
C HIS A 126 -14.35 -2.30 5.45
N LYS A 127 -14.81 -1.67 6.54
CA LYS A 127 -16.20 -1.85 7.02
C LYS A 127 -17.22 -1.48 5.96
N LYS A 128 -16.91 -0.50 5.09
CA LYS A 128 -17.75 -0.11 3.95
C LYS A 128 -17.85 -1.18 2.85
N THR A 129 -16.93 -2.15 2.81
CA THR A 129 -17.02 -3.28 1.87
C THR A 129 -18.04 -4.34 2.30
N HIS A 130 -18.58 -4.25 3.52
CA HIS A 130 -19.54 -5.22 4.08
C HIS A 130 -20.99 -4.72 4.10
N GLY A 131 -21.28 -3.57 3.50
CA GLY A 131 -22.60 -2.93 3.53
C GLY A 131 -22.83 -2.15 2.24
N GLU A 132 -22.66 -2.83 1.12
CA GLU A 132 -22.46 -2.28 -0.22
C GLU A 132 -23.36 -1.08 -0.56
N LYS A 133 -22.74 0.09 -0.66
CA LYS A 133 -23.06 1.04 -1.72
C LYS A 133 -21.96 0.88 -2.77
N THR A 134 -22.23 0.03 -3.74
CA THR A 134 -21.36 -0.17 -4.91
C THR A 134 -21.49 1.06 -5.82
N PHE A 135 -20.38 1.46 -6.43
CA PHE A 135 -20.32 2.54 -7.40
C PHE A 135 -19.98 1.93 -8.74
N THR A 136 -20.98 1.79 -9.60
CA THR A 136 -20.83 1.30 -10.97
C THR A 136 -20.27 2.41 -11.85
N CYS A 137 -19.41 2.05 -12.78
CA CYS A 137 -18.98 2.97 -13.83
C CYS A 137 -20.11 3.13 -14.86
N GLU A 138 -20.39 4.36 -15.25
CA GLU A 138 -21.42 4.68 -16.24
C GLU A 138 -20.97 4.32 -17.67
N PHE A 139 -19.66 4.20 -17.89
CA PHE A 139 -19.06 3.95 -19.20
C PHE A 139 -18.60 2.49 -19.41
N CYS A 140 -18.60 1.65 -18.36
CA CYS A 140 -18.25 0.23 -18.46
C CYS A 140 -18.82 -0.59 -17.28
N PRO A 141 -18.91 -1.94 -17.40
CA PRO A 141 -19.54 -2.77 -16.36
C PRO A 141 -18.71 -2.94 -15.08
N LYS A 142 -17.71 -2.09 -14.82
CA LYS A 142 -16.86 -2.17 -13.62
C LYS A 142 -17.56 -1.55 -12.42
N THR A 143 -17.43 -2.23 -11.28
CA THR A 143 -18.02 -1.82 -10.01
C THR A 143 -16.94 -1.61 -8.96
N PHE A 144 -17.07 -0.54 -8.17
CA PHE A 144 -16.09 -0.12 -7.18
C PHE A 144 -16.73 -0.02 -5.79
N THR A 145 -15.94 -0.35 -4.77
CA THR A 145 -16.37 -0.26 -3.36
C THR A 145 -16.22 1.15 -2.79
N LEU A 146 -15.44 2.02 -3.42
CA LEU A 146 -15.22 3.41 -3.01
C LEU A 146 -15.38 4.36 -4.19
N LYS A 147 -16.13 5.45 -3.98
CA LYS A 147 -16.36 6.51 -4.98
C LYS A 147 -15.06 7.10 -5.54
N ASN A 148 -14.01 7.23 -4.73
CA ASN A 148 -12.72 7.75 -5.19
C ASN A 148 -12.03 6.83 -6.21
N TYR A 149 -12.18 5.51 -6.07
CA TYR A 149 -11.66 4.56 -7.06
C TYR A 149 -12.46 4.57 -8.36
N LEU A 150 -13.79 4.74 -8.29
CA LEU A 150 -14.59 4.98 -9.50
C LEU A 150 -14.14 6.26 -10.21
N LYS A 151 -13.98 7.38 -9.48
CA LYS A 151 -13.49 8.64 -10.06
C LYS A 151 -12.13 8.49 -10.73
N LEU A 152 -11.19 7.80 -10.09
CA LEU A 152 -9.88 7.49 -10.68
C LEU A 152 -10.02 6.62 -11.92
N HIS A 153 -10.87 5.60 -11.88
CA HIS A 153 -11.13 4.73 -13.01
C HIS A 153 -11.72 5.49 -14.21
N VAL A 154 -12.74 6.33 -13.99
CA VAL A 154 -13.32 7.18 -15.05
C VAL A 154 -12.26 8.13 -15.61
N LYS A 155 -11.49 8.80 -14.74
CA LYS A 155 -10.41 9.69 -15.17
C LYS A 155 -9.31 8.98 -15.97
N GLN A 156 -9.00 7.72 -15.66
CA GLN A 156 -7.89 6.99 -16.29
C GLN A 156 -8.30 6.18 -17.53
N VAL A 157 -9.52 5.64 -17.54
CA VAL A 157 -9.99 4.70 -18.58
C VAL A 157 -10.90 5.40 -19.58
N HIS A 158 -11.69 6.38 -19.14
CA HIS A 158 -12.71 7.02 -19.97
C HIS A 158 -12.34 8.47 -20.34
N GLU A 159 -11.63 9.20 -19.48
CA GLU A 159 -11.16 10.57 -19.75
C GLU A 159 -9.67 10.57 -20.13
N GLN A 160 -9.32 10.10 -21.33
CA GLN A 160 -7.95 10.24 -21.84
C GLN A 160 -7.64 11.68 -22.25
N ASN A 161 -7.45 12.62 -21.31
CA ASN A 161 -6.66 13.82 -21.64
C ASN A 161 -5.97 14.57 -20.48
N GLU A 162 -5.63 13.95 -19.36
CA GLU A 162 -4.73 14.63 -18.41
C GLU A 162 -3.61 13.72 -17.88
N ARG A 163 -2.47 13.83 -18.57
CA ARG A 163 -1.11 13.37 -18.20
C ARG A 163 -0.91 11.85 -18.17
N LYS A 164 -0.89 11.28 -19.37
CA LYS A 164 -0.13 10.05 -19.67
C LYS A 164 1.31 10.23 -19.16
N HIS A 165 1.82 9.28 -18.38
CA HIS A 165 3.22 9.29 -17.95
C HIS A 165 4.06 8.62 -19.04
N ILE A 166 4.70 9.44 -19.87
CA ILE A 166 5.44 8.98 -21.04
C ILE A 166 6.91 8.79 -20.68
N CYS A 167 7.50 7.68 -21.11
CA CYS A 167 8.92 7.45 -20.98
C CYS A 167 9.71 8.27 -22.01
N GLN A 168 10.61 9.12 -21.54
CA GLN A 168 11.46 9.96 -22.40
C GLN A 168 12.44 9.16 -23.28
N TYR A 169 12.73 7.90 -22.93
CA TYR A 169 13.69 7.07 -23.67
C TYR A 169 13.03 6.23 -24.79
N CYS A 170 11.75 5.88 -24.66
CA CYS A 170 11.09 4.95 -25.59
C CYS A 170 9.62 5.25 -25.87
N ASN A 171 9.11 6.40 -25.41
CA ASN A 171 7.74 6.88 -25.58
C ASN A 171 6.62 5.93 -25.10
N LYS A 172 6.96 4.88 -24.32
CA LYS A 172 5.96 4.03 -23.67
C LYS A 172 5.14 4.85 -22.67
N THR A 173 3.83 4.67 -22.72
CA THR A 173 2.88 5.35 -21.84
C THR A 173 2.52 4.48 -20.65
N PHE A 174 2.52 5.08 -19.45
CA PHE A 174 2.15 4.44 -18.20
C PHE A 174 0.95 5.15 -17.56
N ALA A 175 0.10 4.36 -16.90
CA ALA A 175 -1.08 4.86 -16.19
C ALA A 175 -0.71 5.62 -14.89
N TYR A 176 0.48 5.38 -14.34
CA TYR A 176 0.93 5.95 -13.07
C TYR A 176 2.39 6.39 -13.13
N ALA A 177 2.73 7.49 -12.44
CA ALA A 177 4.10 7.99 -12.33
C ALA A 177 5.06 6.94 -11.75
N GLY A 178 4.64 6.20 -10.72
CA GLY A 178 5.45 5.15 -10.10
C GLY A 178 5.80 4.02 -11.08
N SER A 179 4.87 3.64 -11.95
CA SER A 179 5.11 2.66 -13.01
C SER A 179 6.11 3.16 -14.04
N LEU A 180 5.99 4.43 -14.44
CA LEU A 180 6.98 5.07 -15.31
C LEU A 180 8.36 5.10 -14.65
N GLN A 181 8.47 5.48 -13.37
CA GLN A 181 9.75 5.55 -12.66
C GLN A 181 10.44 4.19 -12.59
N VAL A 182 9.71 3.12 -12.24
CA VAL A 182 10.26 1.76 -12.26
C VAL A 182 10.68 1.35 -13.68
N HIS A 183 9.94 1.77 -14.70
CA HIS A 183 10.31 1.53 -16.08
C HIS A 183 11.57 2.31 -16.51
N VAL A 184 11.73 3.57 -16.11
CA VAL A 184 12.91 4.38 -16.43
C VAL A 184 14.20 3.68 -15.96
N ARG A 185 14.14 2.96 -14.84
CA ARG A 185 15.27 2.15 -14.35
C ARG A 185 15.72 1.05 -15.29
N THR A 186 14.88 0.62 -16.24
CA THR A 186 15.31 -0.34 -17.28
C THR A 186 16.21 0.30 -18.32
N HIS A 187 16.16 1.63 -18.47
CA HIS A 187 17.05 2.39 -19.35
C HIS A 187 18.32 2.82 -18.61
N THR A 188 18.19 3.28 -17.37
CA THR A 188 19.34 3.78 -16.59
C THR A 188 20.17 2.67 -15.93
N GLY A 189 19.61 1.46 -15.82
CA GLY A 189 20.24 0.34 -15.11
C GLY A 189 20.19 0.44 -13.59
N GLU A 190 19.55 1.48 -13.02
CA GLU A 190 19.46 1.69 -11.58
C GLU A 190 18.72 0.52 -10.90
N ARG A 191 19.34 -0.06 -9.87
CA ARG A 191 18.79 -1.19 -9.11
C ARG A 191 18.87 -0.92 -7.60
N PRO A 192 17.97 -0.09 -7.04
CA PRO A 192 18.06 0.35 -5.64
C PRO A 192 17.81 -0.76 -4.62
N TYR A 193 17.20 -1.88 -5.05
CA TYR A 193 16.72 -2.92 -4.14
C TYR A 193 17.65 -4.12 -4.20
N THR A 194 18.54 -4.24 -3.24
CA THR A 194 19.52 -5.33 -3.12
C THR A 194 18.95 -6.51 -2.35
N CYS A 195 19.30 -7.73 -2.77
CA CYS A 195 18.97 -8.93 -2.03
C CYS A 195 19.89 -9.10 -0.82
N ARG A 196 19.32 -9.53 0.31
CA ARG A 196 20.09 -9.82 1.52
C ARG A 196 20.84 -11.16 1.50
N TYR A 197 20.41 -12.08 0.63
CA TYR A 197 20.95 -13.45 0.54
C TYR A 197 21.98 -13.61 -0.58
N CYS A 198 22.00 -12.71 -1.56
CA CYS A 198 22.94 -12.77 -2.67
C CYS A 198 23.22 -11.38 -3.26
N PRO A 199 24.25 -11.23 -4.12
CA PRO A 199 24.63 -9.93 -4.69
C PRO A 199 23.62 -9.33 -5.68
N LYS A 200 22.48 -9.98 -5.94
CA LYS A 200 21.53 -9.54 -6.97
C LYS A 200 20.76 -8.29 -6.50
N ALA A 201 20.62 -7.33 -7.41
CA ALA A 201 19.83 -6.12 -7.20
C ALA A 201 18.72 -5.98 -8.25
N PHE A 202 17.63 -5.30 -7.88
CA PHE A 202 16.39 -5.20 -8.65
C PHE A 202 15.93 -3.75 -8.78
N ALA A 203 15.22 -3.46 -9.87
CA ALA A 203 14.65 -2.13 -10.17
C ALA A 203 13.39 -1.81 -9.35
N SER A 204 12.74 -2.81 -8.74
CA SER A 204 11.52 -2.64 -7.94
C SER A 204 11.52 -3.52 -6.69
N GLN A 205 10.87 -3.05 -5.63
CA GLN A 205 10.72 -3.80 -4.38
C GLN A 205 9.92 -5.10 -4.56
N GLY A 206 8.89 -5.11 -5.42
CA GLY A 206 8.10 -6.31 -5.70
C GLY A 206 8.93 -7.42 -6.37
N ASN A 207 9.84 -7.04 -7.28
CA ASN A 207 10.77 -7.99 -7.90
C ASN A 207 11.76 -8.56 -6.88
N LEU A 208 12.29 -7.70 -5.99
CA LEU A 208 13.14 -8.15 -4.89
C LEU A 208 12.39 -9.13 -3.98
N GLN A 209 11.18 -8.81 -3.53
CA GLN A 209 10.40 -9.71 -2.67
C GLN A 209 10.14 -11.06 -3.33
N SER A 210 9.76 -11.07 -4.60
CA SER A 210 9.59 -12.34 -5.32
C SER A 210 10.90 -13.11 -5.46
N HIS A 211 12.03 -12.43 -5.58
CA HIS A 211 13.34 -13.08 -5.62
C HIS A 211 13.74 -13.62 -4.24
N GLU A 212 13.49 -12.91 -3.14
CA GLU A 212 13.81 -13.39 -1.80
C GLU A 212 13.09 -14.71 -1.48
N ARG A 213 11.89 -14.92 -2.02
CA ARG A 213 11.17 -16.22 -1.93
C ARG A 213 11.91 -17.40 -2.55
N THR A 214 12.82 -17.17 -3.50
CA THR A 214 13.64 -18.26 -4.06
C THR A 214 14.70 -18.75 -3.09
N HIS A 215 15.10 -17.91 -2.13
CA HIS A 215 16.03 -18.30 -1.06
C HIS A 215 15.31 -18.95 0.11
N THR A 216 14.14 -18.42 0.48
CA THR A 216 13.35 -18.95 1.61
C THR A 216 12.53 -20.20 1.25
N GLY A 217 12.30 -20.45 -0.05
CA GLY A 217 11.43 -21.52 -0.53
C GLY A 217 9.93 -21.24 -0.35
N GLU A 218 9.54 -20.04 0.07
CA GLU A 218 8.13 -19.66 0.27
C GLU A 218 7.36 -19.70 -1.06
N ARG A 219 6.26 -20.48 -1.10
CA ARG A 219 5.41 -20.66 -2.28
C ARG A 219 3.95 -20.34 -1.95
N PRO A 220 3.56 -19.05 -1.93
CA PRO A 220 2.22 -18.65 -1.46
C PRO A 220 1.07 -19.01 -2.40
N TYR A 221 1.37 -19.41 -3.64
CA TYR A 221 0.36 -19.59 -4.68
C TYR A 221 0.18 -21.08 -4.98
N SER A 222 -0.85 -21.70 -4.41
CA SER A 222 -1.16 -23.11 -4.61
C SER A 222 -2.24 -23.31 -5.66
N CYS A 223 -2.06 -24.29 -6.54
CA CYS A 223 -3.09 -24.77 -7.46
C CYS A 223 -4.14 -25.59 -6.71
N SER A 224 -5.42 -25.24 -6.88
CA SER A 224 -6.54 -25.98 -6.30
C SER A 224 -6.73 -27.37 -6.90
N HIS A 225 -6.36 -27.57 -8.17
CA HIS A 225 -6.56 -28.84 -8.88
C HIS A 225 -5.53 -29.92 -8.51
N CYS A 226 -4.26 -29.56 -8.31
CA CYS A 226 -3.20 -30.55 -8.09
C CYS A 226 -2.28 -30.25 -6.89
N GLY A 227 -2.59 -29.23 -6.08
CA GLY A 227 -1.83 -28.88 -4.86
C GLY A 227 -0.43 -28.30 -5.09
N ARG A 228 0.03 -28.19 -6.34
CA ARG A 228 1.35 -27.61 -6.65
C ARG A 228 1.42 -26.15 -6.25
N SER A 229 2.50 -25.78 -5.57
CA SER A 229 2.70 -24.42 -5.06
C SER A 229 3.81 -23.69 -5.81
N PHE A 230 3.59 -22.40 -6.07
CA PHE A 230 4.41 -21.54 -6.90
C PHE A 230 4.83 -20.28 -6.15
N ILE A 231 5.96 -19.69 -6.58
CA ILE A 231 6.54 -18.49 -5.96
C ILE A 231 5.82 -17.22 -6.43
N GLN A 232 5.33 -17.22 -7.68
CA GLN A 232 4.62 -16.11 -8.31
C GLN A 232 3.24 -16.53 -8.82
N LYS A 233 2.30 -15.57 -8.83
CA LYS A 233 0.96 -15.78 -9.37
C LYS A 233 0.96 -16.09 -10.87
N SER A 234 1.84 -15.45 -11.64
CA SER A 234 1.97 -15.70 -13.09
C SER A 234 2.31 -17.17 -13.39
N GLN A 235 3.17 -17.78 -12.57
CA GLN A 235 3.52 -19.20 -12.68
C GLN A 235 2.32 -20.10 -12.39
N LEU A 236 1.54 -19.76 -11.34
CA LEU A 236 0.29 -20.46 -11.05
C LEU A 236 -0.70 -20.34 -12.22
N THR A 237 -0.93 -19.14 -12.75
CA THR A 237 -1.86 -18.93 -13.87
C THR A 237 -1.44 -19.69 -15.13
N ALA A 238 -0.15 -19.68 -15.46
CA ALA A 238 0.38 -20.47 -16.57
C ALA A 238 0.21 -21.98 -16.34
N HIS A 239 0.38 -22.44 -15.10
CA HIS A 239 0.13 -23.84 -14.73
C HIS A 239 -1.36 -24.20 -14.76
N GLU A 240 -2.25 -23.33 -14.30
CA GLU A 240 -3.70 -23.56 -14.34
C GLU A 240 -4.20 -23.73 -15.77
N ALA A 241 -3.62 -23.02 -16.74
CA ALA A 241 -3.91 -23.21 -18.16
C ALA A 241 -3.58 -24.64 -18.66
N THR A 242 -2.63 -25.35 -18.03
CA THR A 242 -2.32 -26.75 -18.39
C THR A 242 -3.41 -27.74 -17.95
N HIS A 243 -4.21 -27.41 -16.93
CA HIS A 243 -5.38 -28.21 -16.55
C HIS A 243 -6.57 -27.99 -17.48
N GLN A 244 -6.58 -26.90 -18.25
CA GLN A 244 -7.63 -26.58 -19.23
C GLN A 244 -7.39 -27.24 -20.60
N TYR A 245 -6.23 -27.84 -20.81
CA TYR A 245 -5.89 -28.53 -22.06
C TYR A 245 -6.19 -30.03 -21.94
N GLN A 246 -7.26 -30.49 -22.59
CA GLN A 246 -7.47 -31.91 -22.90
C GLN A 246 -6.96 -32.19 -24.33
N PRO A 247 -6.01 -33.12 -24.53
CA PRO A 247 -5.68 -33.61 -25.87
C PRO A 247 -6.77 -34.60 -26.32
N GLY A 248 -7.65 -34.20 -27.24
CA GLY A 248 -8.73 -35.12 -27.67
C GLY A 248 -9.81 -34.60 -28.60
N VAL A 249 -9.60 -33.54 -29.39
CA VAL A 249 -10.54 -33.15 -30.46
C VAL A 249 -9.77 -32.87 -31.75
N SER A 250 -9.78 -33.89 -32.62
CA SER A 250 -9.63 -33.89 -34.09
C SER A 250 -8.86 -32.73 -34.74
N ALA A 251 -7.65 -33.03 -35.23
CA ALA A 251 -6.99 -32.24 -36.26
C ALA A 251 -7.72 -32.40 -37.61
N PRO A 252 -7.92 -31.34 -38.41
CA PRO A 252 -8.18 -31.50 -39.83
C PRO A 252 -6.85 -31.79 -40.54
N GLU A 253 -6.79 -32.91 -41.26
CA GLU A 253 -5.75 -33.22 -42.23
C GLU A 253 -5.65 -32.09 -43.27
N VAL A 254 -4.47 -31.48 -43.38
CA VAL A 254 -4.05 -30.82 -44.63
C VAL A 254 -2.59 -31.19 -44.88
N ALA A 255 -2.38 -31.71 -46.09
CA ALA A 255 -1.19 -32.38 -46.60
C ALA A 255 0.12 -31.60 -46.41
N LYS A 256 1.19 -32.37 -46.12
CA LYS A 256 2.58 -31.95 -46.31
C LYS A 256 3.26 -32.95 -47.25
N GLU A 257 3.36 -32.58 -48.52
CA GLU A 257 4.46 -33.02 -49.38
C GLU A 257 5.22 -31.79 -49.85
N VAL A 258 6.38 -31.53 -49.26
CA VAL A 258 7.54 -30.99 -50.00
C VAL A 258 8.79 -31.62 -49.38
N VAL A 259 9.49 -32.35 -50.25
CA VAL A 259 10.72 -33.10 -50.04
C VAL A 259 11.86 -32.18 -49.59
N PHE A 260 12.54 -32.57 -48.52
CA PHE A 260 13.86 -32.06 -48.16
C PHE A 260 14.91 -32.70 -49.07
N ASN A 261 15.74 -31.91 -49.75
CA ASN A 261 16.98 -32.40 -50.34
C ASN A 261 18.14 -31.58 -49.76
N PRO A 262 19.19 -32.20 -49.18
CA PRO A 262 20.29 -31.48 -48.56
C PRO A 262 21.48 -31.36 -49.53
N PHE A 263 21.97 -30.15 -49.75
CA PHE A 263 23.40 -29.81 -49.90
C PHE A 263 23.59 -28.34 -49.55
#